data_AF-A0A0C9U499-F1
#
_entry.id   AF-A0A0C9U499-F1
#
_cell.length_a   1.000
_cell.length_b   1.000
_cell.length_c   1.000
_cell.angle_alpha   90.00
_cell.angle_beta   90.00
_cell.angle_gamma   90.00
#
_symmetry.space_group_name_H-M   'P 1'
#
loop_
_entity.id
_entity.type
_entity.pdbx_description
1 polymer ?
#
loop_
_entity_poly.entity_id
_entity_poly.type
_entity_poly.pdbx_seq_one_letter_code
_entity_poly.pdbx_strand_id
1 'polypeptide(L)'
;MSSPIATYVALSLSASRYEVKAALQRLIHTPVDKLTIKDREELAQAIFDDVKDTKGRLSQNEIPTALLALKVIGRNVTCSHVIVKRQNFEILWGLATATHEQDAEATLEAMRCIANALLLIDTSRDTLLELRGGERCVEMLERSTNPQNIFLASRILFLLTVEQRPFIRKLVQELRVVDIVAQKCDKLLSSLLAGQPMAKEAMIDLLKFTFNLLLQYPRLVDDDESEGKEGESSFKDMMGELWSDRFENLLPPLLRLFNELPPTSPCPLAAPLTHVIHSLIMIPISPRWFSASESSPASTEGSFPGNKLHRAVSALTSRRYSRSSSRSSLPAPPSFVPRDTVQRAWDIFEATTAHYVPDDPDDPSVRELCKTEGIDLHDTLSPLVVLLTRLATADSAARIRMRNWILPADLDRTSPLEHRKDLLGRCLRLMSSIYFARVKSAVDELLFTICDSDPAILAGQVGYGNCAEFLFNKGIMPPPVGISDAEGNIINPITGIRNTER
;
A
#
# COMPACT_ATOMS: atom_id res chain seq x y z
N MET A 1 29.51 -14.86 -34.41
CA MET A 1 28.33 -13.97 -34.56
C MET A 1 28.75 -12.61 -34.01
N SER A 2 28.51 -11.52 -34.74
CA SER A 2 28.84 -10.17 -34.26
C SER A 2 28.09 -9.88 -32.96
N SER A 3 28.76 -9.19 -32.01
CA SER A 3 28.11 -8.75 -30.77
C SER A 3 26.87 -7.91 -31.11
N PRO A 4 25.70 -8.13 -30.46
CA PRO A 4 24.53 -7.28 -30.63
C PRO A 4 24.83 -5.78 -30.42
N ILE A 5 25.78 -5.46 -29.54
CA ILE A 5 26.29 -4.10 -29.32
C ILE A 5 27.05 -3.60 -30.54
N ALA A 6 28.03 -4.36 -31.02
CA ALA A 6 28.81 -3.97 -32.19
C ALA A 6 27.90 -3.75 -33.39
N THR A 7 26.81 -4.51 -33.47
CA THR A 7 25.78 -4.35 -34.51
C THR A 7 25.00 -3.04 -34.36
N TYR A 8 24.67 -2.60 -33.15
CA TYR A 8 24.02 -1.31 -32.90
C TYR A 8 24.97 -0.14 -33.10
N VAL A 9 26.16 -0.19 -32.50
CA VAL A 9 27.17 0.87 -32.58
C VAL A 9 27.63 1.08 -34.03
N ALA A 10 27.73 0.02 -34.83
CA ALA A 10 28.10 0.09 -36.24
C ALA A 10 26.98 0.58 -37.19
N LEU A 11 25.77 0.88 -36.70
CA LEU A 11 24.72 1.45 -37.54
C LEU A 11 25.15 2.82 -38.07
N SER A 12 25.18 2.97 -39.40
CA SER A 12 25.43 4.25 -40.05
C SER A 12 24.22 5.18 -39.94
N LEU A 13 24.45 6.48 -40.17
CA LEU A 13 23.37 7.48 -40.28
C LEU A 13 22.39 7.20 -41.42
N SER A 14 22.81 6.40 -42.41
CA SER A 14 22.01 6.00 -43.57
C SER A 14 21.33 4.64 -43.40
N ALA A 15 21.42 4.02 -42.21
CA ALA A 15 20.79 2.73 -41.94
C ALA A 15 19.28 2.82 -42.14
N SER A 16 18.69 1.76 -42.71
CA SER A 16 17.25 1.70 -42.91
C SER A 16 16.51 1.62 -41.57
N ARG A 17 15.26 2.10 -41.53
CA ARG A 17 14.40 2.01 -40.33
C ARG A 17 14.22 0.58 -39.84
N TYR A 18 14.21 -0.38 -40.78
CA TYR A 18 14.16 -1.80 -40.46
C TYR A 18 15.42 -2.28 -39.73
N GLU A 19 16.61 -1.89 -40.19
CA GLU A 19 17.88 -2.27 -39.54
C GLU A 19 18.02 -1.68 -38.15
N VAL A 20 17.65 -0.40 -37.97
CA VAL A 20 17.64 0.28 -36.66
C VAL A 20 16.70 -0.46 -35.70
N LYS A 21 15.46 -0.72 -36.12
CA LYS A 21 14.49 -1.45 -35.29
C LYS A 21 14.97 -2.86 -34.97
N ALA A 22 15.54 -3.59 -35.93
CA ALA A 22 16.07 -4.93 -35.72
C ALA A 22 17.25 -4.93 -34.73
N ALA A 23 18.14 -3.94 -34.80
CA ALA A 23 19.25 -3.80 -33.86
C ALA A 23 18.75 -3.52 -32.43
N LEU A 24 17.83 -2.57 -32.25
CA LEU A 24 17.22 -2.27 -30.96
C LEU A 24 16.48 -3.49 -30.38
N GLN A 25 15.73 -4.22 -31.20
CA GLN A 25 15.06 -5.45 -30.77
C GLN A 25 16.07 -6.52 -30.33
N ARG A 26 17.21 -6.67 -31.01
CA ARG A 26 18.26 -7.59 -30.55
C ARG A 26 18.81 -7.16 -29.19
N LEU A 27 19.02 -5.86 -28.95
CA LEU A 27 19.49 -5.37 -27.65
C LEU A 27 18.51 -5.70 -26.52
N ILE A 28 17.22 -5.50 -26.74
CA ILE A 28 16.16 -5.80 -25.76
C ILE A 28 16.18 -7.27 -25.31
N HIS A 29 16.57 -8.20 -26.19
CA HIS A 29 16.62 -9.63 -25.90
C HIS A 29 18.01 -10.14 -25.52
N THR A 30 19.04 -9.28 -25.53
CA THR A 30 20.41 -9.69 -25.22
C THR A 30 20.64 -9.68 -23.71
N PRO A 31 21.12 -10.79 -23.10
CA PRO A 31 21.49 -10.80 -21.68
C PRO A 31 22.70 -9.90 -21.43
N VAL A 32 22.48 -8.80 -20.73
CA VAL A 32 23.48 -7.73 -20.52
C VAL A 32 24.66 -8.21 -19.66
N ASP A 33 24.43 -9.21 -18.81
CA ASP A 33 25.45 -9.76 -17.93
C ASP A 33 26.56 -10.50 -18.68
N LYS A 34 26.33 -10.89 -19.93
CA LYS A 34 27.34 -11.50 -20.80
C LYS A 34 28.30 -10.49 -21.44
N LEU A 35 28.03 -9.20 -21.26
CA LEU A 35 28.83 -8.10 -21.81
C LEU A 35 29.93 -7.69 -20.82
N THR A 36 31.05 -7.16 -21.32
CA THR A 36 32.07 -6.55 -20.46
C THR A 36 31.53 -5.25 -19.84
N ILE A 37 32.12 -4.80 -18.74
CA ILE A 37 31.73 -3.53 -18.07
C ILE A 37 31.84 -2.36 -19.06
N LYS A 38 32.96 -2.26 -19.79
CA LYS A 38 33.19 -1.22 -20.78
C LYS A 38 32.14 -1.22 -21.90
N ASP A 39 31.83 -2.40 -22.43
CA ASP A 39 30.82 -2.56 -23.48
C ASP A 39 29.41 -2.11 -23.02
N ARG A 40 29.08 -2.33 -21.74
CA ARG A 40 27.81 -1.89 -21.14
C ARG A 40 27.73 -0.37 -21.06
N GLU A 41 28.82 0.27 -20.62
CA GLU A 41 28.89 1.73 -20.51
C GLU A 41 28.82 2.41 -21.87
N GLU A 42 29.60 1.91 -22.84
CA GLU A 42 29.62 2.42 -24.21
C GLU A 42 28.27 2.24 -24.90
N LEU A 43 27.61 1.09 -24.72
CA LEU A 43 26.27 0.86 -25.27
C LEU A 43 25.25 1.84 -24.69
N ALA A 44 25.20 1.99 -23.36
CA ALA A 44 24.25 2.89 -22.71
C ALA A 44 24.47 4.34 -23.17
N GLN A 45 25.73 4.79 -23.23
CA GLN A 45 26.05 6.14 -23.70
C GLN A 45 25.69 6.33 -25.18
N ALA A 46 25.98 5.35 -26.05
CA ALA A 46 25.65 5.44 -27.46
C ALA A 46 24.15 5.60 -27.71
N ILE A 47 23.29 4.90 -26.95
CA ILE A 47 21.83 5.07 -27.07
C ILE A 47 21.43 6.49 -26.62
N PHE A 48 22.01 7.03 -25.55
CA PHE A 48 21.73 8.42 -25.14
C PHE A 48 22.11 9.45 -26.19
N ASP A 49 23.30 9.28 -26.77
CA ASP A 49 23.80 10.19 -27.80
C ASP A 49 22.86 10.19 -29.00
N ASP A 50 22.31 9.03 -29.39
CA ASP A 50 21.33 8.94 -30.47
C ASP A 50 19.95 9.51 -30.11
N VAL A 51 19.48 9.28 -28.88
CA VAL A 51 18.18 9.80 -28.41
C VAL A 51 18.22 11.33 -28.35
N LYS A 52 19.37 11.91 -28.02
CA LYS A 52 19.59 13.36 -28.01
C LYS A 52 19.70 13.94 -29.43
N ASP A 53 20.27 13.19 -30.37
CA ASP A 53 20.54 13.69 -31.71
C ASP A 53 19.29 13.69 -32.60
N THR A 54 18.67 14.87 -32.73
CA THR A 54 17.52 15.11 -33.63
C THR A 54 17.79 14.85 -35.11
N LYS A 55 19.06 14.79 -35.54
CA LYS A 55 19.47 14.49 -36.92
C LYS A 55 20.17 13.13 -37.04
N GLY A 56 20.13 12.36 -35.96
CA GLY A 56 20.82 11.08 -35.85
C GLY A 56 20.08 9.93 -36.53
N ARG A 57 20.50 8.72 -36.19
CA ARG A 57 19.93 7.49 -36.74
C ARG A 57 18.50 7.21 -36.26
N LEU A 58 18.11 7.71 -35.09
CA LEU A 58 16.77 7.51 -34.52
C LEU A 58 15.81 8.62 -34.99
N SER A 59 14.61 8.24 -35.40
CA SER A 59 13.49 9.18 -35.53
C SER A 59 12.62 9.12 -34.27
N GLN A 60 11.66 10.06 -34.16
CA GLN A 60 10.70 10.10 -33.06
C GLN A 60 9.97 8.76 -32.84
N ASN A 61 9.71 7.99 -33.90
CA ASN A 61 9.05 6.69 -33.80
C ASN A 61 9.95 5.58 -33.20
N GLU A 62 11.28 5.73 -33.26
CA GLU A 62 12.21 4.76 -32.68
C GLU A 62 12.62 5.10 -31.24
N ILE A 63 12.41 6.35 -30.79
CA ILE A 63 12.78 6.78 -29.42
C ILE A 63 12.16 5.88 -28.34
N PRO A 64 10.85 5.53 -28.37
CA PRO A 64 10.29 4.61 -27.36
C PRO A 64 10.99 3.25 -27.32
N THR A 65 11.37 2.71 -28.49
CA THR A 65 12.07 1.41 -28.58
C THR A 65 13.50 1.52 -28.05
N ALA A 66 14.19 2.64 -28.31
CA ALA A 66 15.51 2.92 -27.77
C ALA A 66 15.49 3.07 -26.24
N LEU A 67 14.48 3.78 -25.70
CA LEU A 67 14.27 3.90 -24.26
C LEU A 67 13.91 2.56 -23.62
N LEU A 68 13.13 1.71 -24.28
CA LEU A 68 12.88 0.35 -23.82
C LEU A 68 14.17 -0.47 -23.74
N ALA A 69 15.06 -0.34 -24.74
CA ALA A 69 16.38 -0.98 -24.69
C ALA A 69 17.20 -0.43 -23.50
N LEU A 70 17.23 0.89 -23.30
CA LEU A 70 17.88 1.53 -22.13
C LEU A 70 17.31 1.02 -20.80
N LYS A 71 15.99 0.90 -20.68
CA LYS A 71 15.32 0.35 -19.49
C LYS A 71 15.74 -1.09 -19.22
N VAL A 72 15.86 -1.92 -20.26
CA VAL A 72 16.30 -3.33 -20.12
C VAL A 72 17.74 -3.40 -19.66
N ILE A 73 18.65 -2.66 -20.31
CA ILE A 73 20.07 -2.69 -19.94
C ILE A 73 20.35 -1.98 -18.61
N GLY A 74 19.53 -0.98 -18.26
CA GLY A 74 19.58 -0.24 -17.00
C GLY A 74 19.25 -1.08 -15.78
N ARG A 75 18.73 -2.31 -15.94
CA ARG A 75 18.62 -3.28 -14.82
C ARG A 75 19.97 -3.70 -14.25
N ASN A 76 21.05 -3.43 -14.99
CA ASN A 76 22.42 -3.62 -14.53
C ASN A 76 22.96 -2.32 -13.91
N VAL A 77 23.64 -2.44 -12.76
CA VAL A 77 24.18 -1.31 -11.99
C VAL A 77 25.18 -0.47 -12.80
N THR A 78 26.04 -1.11 -13.60
CA THR A 78 27.00 -0.41 -14.48
C THR A 78 26.30 0.51 -15.48
N CYS A 79 25.27 0.00 -16.17
CA CYS A 79 24.48 0.83 -17.10
C CYS A 79 23.74 1.94 -16.36
N SER A 80 23.20 1.65 -15.17
CA SER A 80 22.52 2.64 -14.34
C SER A 80 23.45 3.80 -13.94
N HIS A 81 24.73 3.56 -13.65
CA HIS A 81 25.69 4.64 -13.43
C HIS A 81 25.84 5.58 -14.64
N VAL A 82 25.70 5.07 -15.87
CA VAL A 82 25.67 5.91 -17.08
C VAL A 82 24.35 6.67 -17.20
N ILE A 83 23.23 6.01 -16.90
CA ILE A 83 21.89 6.63 -16.94
C ILE A 83 21.78 7.83 -16.00
N VAL A 84 22.33 7.73 -14.79
CA VAL A 84 22.21 8.77 -13.75
C VAL A 84 23.23 9.90 -13.90
N LYS A 85 24.13 9.84 -14.90
CA LYS A 85 24.97 11.00 -15.24
C LYS A 85 24.07 12.19 -15.52
N ARG A 86 24.38 13.35 -14.94
CA ARG A 86 23.51 14.55 -14.99
C ARG A 86 22.96 14.85 -16.39
N GLN A 87 23.83 14.85 -17.41
CA GLN A 87 23.45 15.13 -18.80
C GLN A 87 22.46 14.10 -19.37
N ASN A 88 22.66 12.81 -19.07
CA ASN A 88 21.79 11.73 -19.55
C ASN A 88 20.45 11.74 -18.82
N PHE A 89 20.49 12.05 -17.53
CA PHE A 89 19.30 12.15 -16.70
C PHE A 89 18.44 13.36 -17.07
N GLU A 90 19.04 14.50 -17.42
CA GLU A 90 18.36 15.66 -17.99
C GLU A 90 17.65 15.33 -19.32
N ILE A 91 18.25 14.49 -20.18
CA ILE A 91 17.60 14.02 -21.41
C ILE A 91 16.37 13.16 -21.08
N LEU A 92 16.52 12.14 -20.24
CA LEU A 92 15.39 11.30 -19.81
C LEU A 92 14.29 12.13 -19.17
N TRP A 93 14.67 13.09 -18.35
CA TRP A 93 13.74 13.94 -17.65
C TRP A 93 12.99 14.89 -18.60
N GLY A 94 13.66 15.45 -19.59
CA GLY A 94 13.03 16.22 -20.66
C GLY A 94 11.96 15.40 -21.40
N LEU A 95 12.26 14.13 -21.71
CA LEU A 95 11.31 13.21 -22.35
C LEU A 95 10.17 12.79 -21.42
N ALA A 96 10.46 12.54 -20.13
CA ALA A 96 9.47 12.15 -19.13
C ALA A 96 8.48 13.27 -18.77
N THR A 97 8.76 14.52 -19.17
CA THR A 97 7.93 15.69 -18.85
C THR A 97 7.24 16.29 -20.06
N ALA A 98 7.43 15.68 -21.24
CA ALA A 98 6.76 16.05 -22.48
C ALA A 98 5.25 15.98 -22.31
N THR A 99 4.55 16.99 -22.85
CA THR A 99 3.09 17.12 -22.72
C THR A 99 2.34 16.78 -23.99
N HIS A 100 3.04 16.48 -25.09
CA HIS A 100 2.40 16.15 -26.36
C HIS A 100 1.94 14.68 -26.36
N GLU A 101 0.71 14.44 -26.80
CA GLU A 101 0.14 13.08 -26.83
C GLU A 101 0.95 12.10 -27.68
N GLN A 102 1.58 12.61 -28.76
CA GLN A 102 2.45 11.83 -29.64
C GLN A 102 3.70 11.25 -28.93
N ASP A 103 4.09 11.84 -27.79
CA ASP A 103 5.27 11.44 -27.02
C ASP A 103 4.92 10.53 -25.84
N ALA A 104 3.66 10.08 -25.72
CA ALA A 104 3.17 9.33 -24.56
C ALA A 104 3.98 8.03 -24.32
N GLU A 105 4.30 7.27 -25.37
CA GLU A 105 5.10 6.04 -25.22
C GLU A 105 6.54 6.33 -24.78
N ALA A 106 7.17 7.37 -25.35
CA ALA A 106 8.51 7.80 -24.97
C ALA A 106 8.54 8.28 -23.51
N THR A 107 7.52 9.04 -23.10
CA THR A 107 7.33 9.51 -21.72
C THR A 107 7.29 8.34 -20.74
N LEU A 108 6.47 7.33 -21.02
CA LEU A 108 6.33 6.15 -20.18
C LEU A 108 7.65 5.35 -20.07
N GLU A 109 8.37 5.15 -21.18
CA GLU A 109 9.65 4.42 -21.16
C GLU A 109 10.76 5.22 -20.48
N ALA A 110 10.81 6.54 -20.66
CA ALA A 110 11.75 7.41 -19.95
C ALA A 110 11.54 7.34 -18.43
N MET A 111 10.28 7.43 -17.98
CA MET A 111 9.94 7.27 -16.56
C MET A 111 10.31 5.89 -16.01
N ARG A 112 10.17 4.82 -16.80
CA ARG A 112 10.60 3.47 -16.41
C ARG A 112 12.13 3.39 -16.27
N CYS A 113 12.89 4.04 -17.15
CA CYS A 113 14.34 4.15 -17.03
C CYS A 113 14.73 4.87 -15.72
N ILE A 114 14.08 6.01 -15.44
CA ILE A 114 14.31 6.80 -14.22
C ILE A 114 14.00 5.96 -12.98
N ALA A 115 12.83 5.33 -12.89
CA ALA A 115 12.44 4.53 -11.74
C ALA A 115 13.41 3.37 -11.47
N ASN A 116 13.89 2.67 -12.51
CA ASN A 116 14.89 1.62 -12.33
C ASN A 116 16.23 2.18 -11.82
N ALA A 117 16.66 3.32 -12.34
CA ALA A 117 17.90 3.96 -11.93
C ALA A 117 17.86 4.42 -10.46
N LEU A 118 16.74 5.03 -10.02
CA LEU A 118 16.50 5.44 -8.63
C LEU A 118 16.47 4.26 -7.64
N LEU A 119 16.06 3.08 -8.11
CA LEU A 119 16.04 1.86 -7.31
C LEU A 119 17.45 1.28 -7.12
N LEU A 120 18.32 1.40 -8.13
CA LEU A 120 19.66 0.81 -8.11
C LEU A 120 20.72 1.76 -7.57
N ILE A 121 20.55 3.08 -7.73
CA ILE A 121 21.52 4.10 -7.37
C ILE A 121 20.87 5.14 -6.45
N ASP A 122 21.04 5.00 -5.14
CA ASP A 122 20.37 5.85 -4.14
C ASP A 122 20.69 7.35 -4.31
N THR A 123 21.93 7.70 -4.66
CA THR A 123 22.37 9.10 -4.88
C THR A 123 21.67 9.77 -6.06
N SER A 124 21.08 9.01 -6.97
CA SER A 124 20.34 9.57 -8.10
C SER A 124 19.01 10.22 -7.70
N ARG A 125 18.51 9.90 -6.50
CA ARG A 125 17.34 10.57 -5.90
C ARG A 125 17.60 12.05 -5.70
N ASP A 126 18.79 12.41 -5.22
CA ASP A 126 19.19 13.82 -5.03
C ASP A 126 19.28 14.55 -6.37
N THR A 127 19.92 13.92 -7.36
CA THR A 127 19.98 14.46 -8.73
C THR A 127 18.59 14.73 -9.29
N LEU A 128 17.62 13.83 -9.08
CA LEU A 128 16.25 14.04 -9.57
C LEU A 128 15.54 15.18 -8.84
N LEU A 129 15.75 15.31 -7.53
CA LEU A 129 15.19 16.40 -6.73
C LEU A 129 15.76 17.77 -7.16
N GLU A 130 17.06 17.86 -7.45
CA GLU A 130 17.67 19.07 -8.00
C GLU A 130 17.04 19.49 -9.34
N LEU A 131 16.63 18.52 -10.16
CA LEU A 131 15.94 18.74 -11.44
C LEU A 131 14.43 19.02 -11.27
N ARG A 132 13.97 19.24 -10.03
CA ARG A 132 12.54 19.41 -9.68
C ARG A 132 11.68 18.22 -10.10
N GLY A 133 12.28 17.03 -10.10
CA GLY A 133 11.65 15.83 -10.60
C GLY A 133 10.46 15.38 -9.77
N GLY A 134 10.59 15.52 -8.45
CA GLY A 134 9.53 15.20 -7.51
C GLY A 134 8.28 16.05 -7.70
N GLU A 135 8.42 17.37 -7.82
CA GLU A 135 7.30 18.29 -8.02
C GLU A 135 6.51 17.98 -9.29
N ARG A 136 7.22 17.69 -10.37
CA ARG A 136 6.58 17.36 -11.64
C ARG A 136 5.90 15.99 -11.61
N CYS A 137 6.42 15.02 -10.85
CA CYS A 137 5.71 13.76 -10.61
C CYS A 137 4.40 14.01 -9.85
N VAL A 138 4.36 14.96 -8.91
CA VAL A 138 3.11 15.38 -8.25
C VAL A 138 2.16 16.04 -9.25
N GLU A 139 2.64 16.95 -10.11
CA GLU A 139 1.81 17.55 -11.17
C GLU A 139 1.24 16.51 -12.14
N MET A 140 2.05 15.50 -12.52
CA MET A 140 1.59 14.41 -13.37
C MET A 140 0.55 13.54 -12.66
N LEU A 141 0.78 13.25 -11.37
CA LEU A 141 -0.17 12.51 -10.55
C LEU A 141 -1.50 13.26 -10.49
N GLU A 142 -1.49 14.57 -10.22
CA GLU A 142 -2.67 15.43 -10.16
C GLU A 142 -3.46 15.41 -11.48
N ARG A 143 -2.80 15.62 -12.62
CA ARG A 143 -3.46 15.76 -13.92
C ARG A 143 -3.93 14.44 -14.52
N SER A 144 -3.23 13.34 -14.27
CA SER A 144 -3.51 12.08 -14.94
C SER A 144 -4.69 11.32 -14.33
N THR A 145 -5.53 10.77 -15.20
CA THR A 145 -6.52 9.73 -14.84
C THR A 145 -6.13 8.34 -15.34
N ASN A 146 -5.02 8.23 -16.10
CA ASN A 146 -4.53 6.97 -16.65
C ASN A 146 -3.76 6.18 -15.56
N PRO A 147 -4.14 4.92 -15.25
CA PRO A 147 -3.45 4.10 -14.26
C PRO A 147 -1.94 3.94 -14.51
N GLN A 148 -1.46 3.88 -15.75
CA GLN A 148 -0.03 3.72 -16.04
C GLN A 148 0.80 4.95 -15.61
N ASN A 149 0.29 6.16 -15.89
CA ASN A 149 0.94 7.39 -15.46
C ASN A 149 0.89 7.52 -13.93
N ILE A 150 -0.24 7.18 -13.31
CA ILE A 150 -0.39 7.19 -11.84
C ILE A 150 0.62 6.21 -11.21
N PHE A 151 0.74 5.01 -11.78
CA PHE A 151 1.70 4.00 -11.36
C PHE A 151 3.14 4.53 -11.41
N LEU A 152 3.58 5.11 -12.54
CA LEU A 152 4.96 5.59 -12.68
C LEU A 152 5.25 6.81 -11.80
N ALA A 153 4.33 7.78 -11.69
CA ALA A 153 4.48 8.88 -10.73
C ALA A 153 4.62 8.37 -9.30
N SER A 154 3.71 7.47 -8.90
CA SER A 154 3.71 6.91 -7.54
C SER A 154 4.96 6.10 -7.25
N ARG A 155 5.47 5.33 -8.22
CA ARG A 155 6.74 4.58 -8.12
C ARG A 155 7.93 5.51 -7.85
N ILE A 156 8.05 6.59 -8.63
CA ILE A 156 9.14 7.57 -8.45
C ILE A 156 9.01 8.27 -7.10
N LEU A 157 7.81 8.75 -6.76
CA LEU A 157 7.55 9.42 -5.48
C LEU A 157 7.80 8.49 -4.29
N PHE A 158 7.43 7.21 -4.38
CA PHE A 158 7.77 6.19 -3.39
C PHE A 158 9.28 6.10 -3.20
N LEU A 159 10.06 5.99 -4.28
CA LEU A 159 11.52 5.91 -4.22
C LEU A 159 12.16 7.20 -3.66
N LEU A 160 11.58 8.37 -3.92
CA LEU A 160 12.04 9.65 -3.39
C LEU A 160 11.68 9.87 -1.91
N THR A 161 10.83 9.02 -1.32
CA THR A 161 10.32 9.15 0.05
C THR A 161 10.64 7.98 0.96
N VAL A 162 11.54 7.08 0.55
CA VAL A 162 11.98 5.93 1.37
C VAL A 162 12.64 6.41 2.67
N GLU A 163 13.39 7.51 2.62
CA GLU A 163 14.13 8.08 3.74
C GLU A 163 13.51 9.43 4.15
N GLN A 164 13.73 9.82 5.41
CA GLN A 164 13.40 11.15 5.91
C GLN A 164 14.18 12.22 5.13
N ARG A 165 13.45 13.10 4.42
CA ARG A 165 14.04 14.16 3.59
C ARG A 165 13.21 15.44 3.67
N PRO A 166 13.82 16.63 3.57
CA PRO A 166 13.08 17.90 3.52
C PRO A 166 12.03 17.95 2.40
N PHE A 167 12.26 17.21 1.31
CA PHE A 167 11.31 17.07 0.22
C PHE A 167 9.93 16.53 0.68
N ILE A 168 9.87 15.66 1.70
CA ILE A 168 8.60 15.15 2.24
C ILE A 168 7.78 16.28 2.87
N ARG A 169 8.42 17.26 3.52
CA ARG A 169 7.72 18.44 4.03
C ARG A 169 7.13 19.25 2.90
N LYS A 170 7.91 19.50 1.86
CA LYS A 170 7.45 20.21 0.65
C LYS A 170 6.23 19.52 0.02
N LEU A 171 6.24 18.20 -0.10
CA LEU A 171 5.11 17.42 -0.60
C LEU A 171 3.82 17.70 0.19
N VAL A 172 3.90 17.64 1.52
CA VAL A 172 2.75 17.75 2.42
C VAL A 172 2.29 19.20 2.61
N GLN A 173 3.23 20.14 2.78
CA GLN A 173 2.95 21.52 3.15
C GLN A 173 2.71 22.45 1.95
N GLU A 174 3.39 22.21 0.81
CA GLU A 174 3.34 23.11 -0.35
C GLU A 174 2.58 22.51 -1.54
N LEU A 175 2.74 21.21 -1.79
CA LEU A 175 2.27 20.57 -3.03
C LEU A 175 0.92 19.88 -2.90
N ARG A 176 0.24 20.01 -1.75
CA ARG A 176 -1.09 19.44 -1.49
C ARG A 176 -1.19 17.95 -1.82
N VAL A 177 -0.08 17.21 -1.63
CA VAL A 177 0.01 15.82 -2.09
C VAL A 177 -1.04 14.92 -1.44
N VAL A 178 -1.44 15.23 -0.20
CA VAL A 178 -2.42 14.46 0.56
C VAL A 178 -3.79 14.48 -0.14
N ASP A 179 -4.26 15.65 -0.58
CA ASP A 179 -5.51 15.80 -1.31
C ASP A 179 -5.45 15.05 -2.66
N ILE A 180 -4.31 15.14 -3.34
CA ILE A 180 -4.09 14.46 -4.63
C ILE A 180 -4.15 12.95 -4.43
N VAL A 181 -3.43 12.40 -3.45
CA VAL A 181 -3.43 10.97 -3.12
C VAL A 181 -4.84 10.50 -2.78
N ALA A 182 -5.57 11.23 -1.93
CA ALA A 182 -6.96 10.93 -1.58
C ALA A 182 -7.85 10.79 -2.83
N GLN A 183 -7.75 11.76 -3.76
CA GLN A 183 -8.48 11.72 -5.02
C GLN A 183 -8.08 10.52 -5.90
N LYS A 184 -6.78 10.17 -5.95
CA LYS A 184 -6.31 9.04 -6.76
C LYS A 184 -6.70 7.69 -6.16
N CYS A 185 -6.81 7.55 -4.85
CA CYS A 185 -7.36 6.36 -4.21
C CYS A 185 -8.79 6.07 -4.72
N ASP A 186 -9.69 7.06 -4.69
CA ASP A 186 -11.07 6.89 -5.16
C ASP A 186 -11.13 6.62 -6.67
N LYS A 187 -10.29 7.32 -7.44
CA LYS A 187 -10.25 7.15 -8.89
C LYS A 187 -9.78 5.74 -9.27
N LEU A 188 -8.70 5.26 -8.63
CA LEU A 188 -8.16 3.94 -8.88
C LEU A 188 -9.11 2.84 -8.39
N LEU A 189 -9.87 3.06 -7.31
CA LEU A 189 -10.91 2.13 -6.88
C LEU A 189 -11.96 1.97 -7.97
N SER A 190 -12.45 3.09 -8.49
CA SER A 190 -13.41 3.09 -9.61
C SER A 190 -12.85 2.39 -10.85
N SER A 191 -11.59 2.65 -11.20
CA SER A 191 -10.90 2.00 -12.31
C SER A 191 -10.71 0.49 -12.09
N LEU A 192 -10.38 0.07 -10.87
CA LEU A 192 -10.19 -1.34 -10.51
C LEU A 192 -11.50 -2.10 -10.58
N LEU A 193 -12.59 -1.55 -10.03
CA LEU A 193 -13.94 -2.14 -10.10
C LEU A 193 -14.47 -2.20 -11.54
N ALA A 194 -14.06 -1.26 -12.39
CA ALA A 194 -14.33 -1.29 -13.83
C ALA A 194 -13.42 -2.25 -14.62
N GLY A 195 -12.51 -2.98 -13.97
CA GLY A 195 -11.61 -3.93 -14.61
C GLY A 195 -10.54 -3.28 -15.49
N GLN A 196 -10.18 -2.01 -15.24
CA GLN A 196 -9.14 -1.35 -16.04
C GLN A 196 -7.77 -1.99 -15.80
N PRO A 197 -7.00 -2.30 -16.87
CA PRO A 197 -5.64 -2.78 -16.75
C PRO A 197 -4.77 -1.80 -15.96
N MET A 198 -3.76 -2.31 -15.25
CA MET A 198 -2.81 -1.50 -14.46
C MET A 198 -3.41 -0.77 -13.24
N ALA A 199 -4.73 -0.78 -13.03
CA ALA A 199 -5.35 -0.09 -11.89
C ALA A 199 -4.92 -0.68 -10.55
N LYS A 200 -4.77 -2.00 -10.47
CA LYS A 200 -4.30 -2.71 -9.28
C LYS A 200 -2.85 -2.33 -8.95
N GLU A 201 -1.97 -2.39 -9.92
CA GLU A 201 -0.55 -2.08 -9.80
C GLU A 201 -0.35 -0.60 -9.42
N ALA A 202 -1.09 0.31 -10.06
CA ALA A 202 -1.09 1.73 -9.73
C ALA A 202 -1.55 1.98 -8.29
N MET A 203 -2.58 1.28 -7.82
CA MET A 203 -3.07 1.37 -6.45
C MET A 203 -2.01 0.94 -5.45
N ILE A 204 -1.34 -0.18 -5.72
CA ILE A 204 -0.28 -0.71 -4.85
C ILE A 204 0.85 0.33 -4.70
N ASP A 205 1.34 0.88 -5.80
CA ASP A 205 2.40 1.87 -5.78
C ASP A 205 1.98 3.20 -5.11
N LEU A 206 0.74 3.65 -5.35
CA LEU A 206 0.18 4.82 -4.66
C LEU A 206 0.10 4.61 -3.15
N LEU A 207 -0.36 3.43 -2.69
CA LEU A 207 -0.46 3.12 -1.27
C LEU A 207 0.91 2.97 -0.61
N LYS A 208 1.91 2.44 -1.30
CA LYS A 208 3.31 2.43 -0.80
C LYS A 208 3.84 3.84 -0.60
N PHE A 209 3.62 4.72 -1.57
CA PHE A 209 3.95 6.14 -1.42
C PHE A 209 3.17 6.79 -0.27
N THR A 210 1.88 6.49 -0.14
CA THR A 210 1.02 6.99 0.95
C THR A 210 1.55 6.55 2.32
N PHE A 211 1.95 5.28 2.46
CA PHE A 211 2.54 4.74 3.67
C PHE A 211 3.84 5.48 4.04
N ASN A 212 4.73 5.75 3.06
CA ASN A 212 5.93 6.54 3.32
C ASN A 212 5.61 7.94 3.83
N LEU A 213 4.58 8.61 3.30
CA LEU A 213 4.16 9.91 3.82
C LEU A 213 3.67 9.82 5.28
N LEU A 214 2.81 8.85 5.57
CA LEU A 214 2.25 8.61 6.90
C LEU A 214 3.34 8.25 7.92
N LEU A 215 4.38 7.53 7.49
CA LEU A 215 5.49 7.12 8.35
C LEU A 215 6.53 8.22 8.56
N GLN A 216 6.99 8.86 7.47
CA GLN A 216 8.17 9.72 7.52
C GLN A 216 7.86 11.17 7.89
N TYR A 217 6.68 11.70 7.51
CA TYR A 217 6.36 13.10 7.79
C TYR A 217 6.21 13.40 9.29
N PRO A 218 5.45 12.61 10.09
CA PRO A 218 5.34 12.88 11.52
C PRO A 218 6.69 12.83 12.23
N ARG A 219 7.56 11.87 11.84
CA ARG A 219 8.92 11.75 12.37
C ARG A 219 9.77 12.98 12.05
N LEU A 220 9.71 13.49 10.82
CA LEU A 220 10.40 14.72 10.46
C LEU A 220 9.95 15.89 11.33
N VAL A 221 8.65 16.06 11.55
CA VAL A 221 8.14 17.17 12.39
C VAL A 221 8.59 17.02 13.84
N ASP A 222 8.54 15.80 14.38
CA ASP A 222 8.96 15.50 15.76
C ASP A 222 10.47 15.67 15.96
N ASP A 223 11.30 15.26 14.99
CA ASP A 223 12.76 15.41 15.05
C ASP A 223 13.18 16.91 15.14
N ASP A 224 12.47 17.81 14.45
CA ASP A 224 12.70 19.26 14.56
C ASP A 224 12.28 19.83 15.93
N GLU A 225 11.20 19.30 16.52
CA GLU A 225 10.73 19.72 17.84
C GLU A 225 11.58 19.12 18.98
N SER A 226 12.23 17.99 18.70
CA SER A 226 13.05 17.21 19.62
C SER A 226 14.57 17.46 19.52
N GLU A 227 15.02 18.39 18.67
CA GLU A 227 16.41 18.89 18.65
C GLU A 227 16.82 19.39 20.05
N GLY A 228 17.37 18.48 20.87
CA GLY A 228 17.72 18.71 22.28
C GLY A 228 17.50 17.53 23.24
N LYS A 229 16.85 16.43 22.83
CA LYS A 229 16.69 15.23 23.68
C LYS A 229 16.98 13.94 22.91
N GLU A 230 18.13 13.33 23.20
CA GLU A 230 18.48 12.00 22.68
C GLU A 230 17.58 10.93 23.33
N GLY A 231 16.77 10.24 22.52
CA GLY A 231 16.03 9.05 22.92
C GLY A 231 15.84 8.13 21.73
N GLU A 232 16.26 6.86 21.86
CA GLU A 232 15.99 5.81 20.87
C GLU A 232 14.48 5.57 20.78
N SER A 233 13.86 5.97 19.67
CA SER A 233 12.45 5.67 19.41
C SER A 233 12.33 4.31 18.69
N SER A 234 11.67 3.35 19.35
CA SER A 234 11.36 2.04 18.79
C SER A 234 10.19 2.12 17.82
N PHE A 235 10.25 1.37 16.72
CA PHE A 235 9.17 1.27 15.72
C PHE A 235 7.81 0.84 16.32
N LYS A 236 7.81 0.17 17.48
CA LYS A 236 6.60 -0.27 18.19
C LYS A 236 5.84 0.90 18.86
N ASP A 237 6.54 1.96 19.22
CA ASP A 237 5.99 3.16 19.86
C ASP A 237 5.48 4.19 18.81
N MET A 238 5.51 3.85 17.50
CA MET A 238 5.23 4.81 16.41
C MET A 238 3.89 4.60 15.71
N MET A 239 3.15 3.53 16.02
CA MET A 239 1.93 3.15 15.30
C MET A 239 0.71 3.94 15.78
N GLY A 240 0.61 5.19 15.33
CA GLY A 240 -0.50 6.10 15.64
C GLY A 240 -0.29 7.00 16.86
N GLU A 241 0.91 6.98 17.47
CA GLU A 241 1.32 7.93 18.52
C GLU A 241 1.94 9.20 17.91
N LEU A 242 2.78 9.03 16.88
CA LEU A 242 3.27 10.12 16.05
C LEU A 242 2.31 10.35 14.87
N TRP A 243 1.49 11.39 14.97
CA TRP A 243 0.43 11.70 14.00
C TRP A 243 0.43 13.19 13.60
N SER A 244 -0.04 13.46 12.38
CA SER A 244 -0.28 14.82 11.89
C SER A 244 -1.68 14.92 11.28
N ASP A 245 -2.47 15.89 11.76
CA ASP A 245 -3.84 16.15 11.28
C ASP A 245 -3.93 16.49 9.79
N ARG A 246 -2.79 16.84 9.17
CA ARG A 246 -2.71 17.05 7.72
C ARG A 246 -3.11 15.81 6.93
N PHE A 247 -3.01 14.62 7.51
CA PHE A 247 -3.37 13.35 6.89
C PHE A 247 -4.81 12.91 7.15
N GLU A 248 -5.62 13.69 7.89
CA GLU A 248 -7.01 13.33 8.22
C GLU A 248 -7.85 13.07 6.94
N ASN A 249 -7.58 13.81 5.87
CA ASN A 249 -8.27 13.66 4.57
C ASN A 249 -7.99 12.32 3.86
N LEU A 250 -6.98 11.55 4.28
CA LEU A 250 -6.72 10.21 3.73
C LEU A 250 -7.63 9.14 4.34
N LEU A 251 -8.20 9.38 5.52
CA LEU A 251 -9.01 8.37 6.20
C LEU A 251 -10.24 7.95 5.38
N PRO A 252 -11.10 8.87 4.87
CA PRO A 252 -12.28 8.46 4.09
C PRO A 252 -11.99 7.59 2.85
N PRO A 253 -11.04 7.95 1.94
CA PRO A 253 -10.75 7.09 0.80
C PRO A 253 -10.08 5.77 1.20
N LEU A 254 -9.23 5.74 2.23
CA LEU A 254 -8.64 4.48 2.70
C LEU A 254 -9.71 3.53 3.30
N LEU A 255 -10.68 4.06 4.04
CA LEU A 255 -11.82 3.26 4.52
C LEU A 255 -12.71 2.76 3.38
N ARG A 256 -12.94 3.58 2.34
CA ARG A 256 -13.65 3.11 1.13
C ARG A 256 -12.89 1.98 0.46
N LEU A 257 -11.58 2.12 0.25
CA LEU A 257 -10.74 1.06 -0.29
C LEU A 257 -10.85 -0.22 0.54
N PHE A 258 -10.69 -0.13 1.85
CA PHE A 258 -10.77 -1.27 2.76
C PHE A 258 -12.12 -2.00 2.66
N ASN A 259 -13.21 -1.22 2.61
CA ASN A 259 -14.57 -1.76 2.64
C ASN A 259 -15.10 -2.19 1.27
N GLU A 260 -14.59 -1.66 0.16
CA GLU A 260 -15.13 -1.88 -1.19
C GLU A 260 -14.23 -2.74 -2.09
N LEU A 261 -12.94 -2.90 -1.76
CA LEU A 261 -12.08 -3.82 -2.52
C LEU A 261 -12.67 -5.24 -2.49
N PRO A 262 -12.76 -5.92 -3.65
CA PRO A 262 -13.30 -7.26 -3.72
C PRO A 262 -12.37 -8.26 -3.01
N PRO A 263 -12.92 -9.35 -2.43
CA PRO A 263 -12.10 -10.42 -1.88
C PRO A 263 -11.26 -11.06 -3.00
N THR A 264 -10.02 -11.41 -2.68
CA THR A 264 -9.13 -12.13 -3.58
C THR A 264 -9.21 -13.64 -3.32
N SER A 265 -9.06 -14.44 -4.37
CA SER A 265 -9.01 -15.90 -4.30
C SER A 265 -7.76 -16.38 -5.07
N PRO A 266 -7.02 -17.38 -4.57
CA PRO A 266 -7.26 -18.14 -3.33
C PRO A 266 -6.90 -17.36 -2.04
N CYS A 267 -6.02 -16.37 -2.11
CA CYS A 267 -5.54 -15.64 -0.95
C CYS A 267 -6.57 -14.60 -0.46
N PRO A 268 -7.21 -14.75 0.70
CA PRO A 268 -8.25 -13.81 1.18
C PRO A 268 -7.69 -12.42 1.54
N LEU A 269 -6.40 -12.35 1.86
CA LEU A 269 -5.70 -11.12 2.22
C LEU A 269 -4.48 -10.92 1.31
N ALA A 270 -4.67 -10.15 0.24
CA ALA A 270 -3.61 -9.86 -0.73
C ALA A 270 -3.57 -8.36 -1.10
N ALA A 271 -2.48 -7.94 -1.75
CA ALA A 271 -2.39 -6.59 -2.30
C ALA A 271 -3.51 -6.34 -3.33
N PRO A 272 -4.17 -5.16 -3.34
CA PRO A 272 -3.79 -3.94 -2.62
C PRO A 272 -4.29 -3.82 -1.17
N LEU A 273 -5.16 -4.72 -0.70
CA LEU A 273 -5.80 -4.63 0.63
C LEU A 273 -4.78 -4.60 1.78
N THR A 274 -3.70 -5.37 1.68
CA THR A 274 -2.61 -5.37 2.66
C THR A 274 -1.99 -3.97 2.83
N HIS A 275 -1.74 -3.25 1.73
CA HIS A 275 -1.22 -1.88 1.78
C HIS A 275 -2.22 -0.86 2.31
N VAL A 276 -3.52 -1.09 2.11
CA VAL A 276 -4.57 -0.28 2.74
C VAL A 276 -4.50 -0.46 4.26
N ILE A 277 -4.40 -1.70 4.74
CA ILE A 277 -4.26 -2.01 6.18
C ILE A 277 -3.00 -1.37 6.75
N HIS A 278 -1.84 -1.51 6.09
CA HIS A 278 -0.60 -0.86 6.53
C HIS A 278 -0.75 0.67 6.66
N SER A 279 -1.47 1.31 5.74
CA SER A 279 -1.74 2.75 5.81
C SER A 279 -2.72 3.10 6.93
N LEU A 280 -3.80 2.32 7.10
CA LEU A 280 -4.82 2.54 8.12
C LEU A 280 -4.25 2.44 9.54
N ILE A 281 -3.32 1.53 9.81
CA ILE A 281 -2.70 1.41 11.14
C ILE A 281 -1.77 2.59 11.44
N MET A 282 -1.41 3.44 10.48
CA MET A 282 -0.70 4.69 10.80
C MET A 282 -1.63 5.80 11.27
N ILE A 283 -2.95 5.66 11.07
CA ILE A 283 -3.95 6.70 11.37
C ILE A 283 -4.56 6.41 12.76
N PRO A 284 -4.66 7.41 13.66
CA PRO A 284 -5.38 7.28 14.92
C PRO A 284 -6.85 6.90 14.72
N ILE A 285 -7.34 5.98 15.55
CA ILE A 285 -8.76 5.63 15.53
C ILE A 285 -9.56 6.78 16.15
N SER A 286 -10.57 7.24 15.43
CA SER A 286 -11.48 8.30 15.84
C SER A 286 -12.93 7.90 15.54
N PRO A 287 -13.95 8.61 16.07
CA PRO A 287 -15.36 8.29 15.78
C PRO A 287 -15.71 8.26 14.27
N ARG A 288 -14.92 8.93 13.43
CA ARG A 288 -15.07 8.94 11.97
C ARG A 288 -14.85 7.56 11.33
N TRP A 289 -14.16 6.64 12.00
CA TRP A 289 -13.95 5.27 11.54
C TRP A 289 -15.22 4.41 11.57
N PHE A 290 -16.12 4.73 12.49
CA PHE A 290 -17.37 4.01 12.73
C PHE A 290 -18.56 4.70 12.07
N SER A 291 -18.37 5.93 11.59
CA SER A 291 -19.39 6.69 10.90
C SER A 291 -19.52 6.18 9.46
N ALA A 292 -20.73 5.80 9.07
CA ALA A 292 -21.06 5.64 7.66
C ALA A 292 -20.80 6.98 6.98
N SER A 293 -19.79 7.05 6.12
CA SER A 293 -19.32 8.29 5.48
C SER A 293 -20.47 9.09 4.86
N GLU A 294 -21.01 10.09 5.58
CA GLU A 294 -21.78 11.17 4.98
C GLU A 294 -20.82 11.99 4.12
N SER A 295 -20.94 11.85 2.81
CA SER A 295 -20.24 12.70 1.86
C SER A 295 -20.92 14.08 1.82
N SER A 296 -20.34 15.05 2.52
CA SER A 296 -19.92 16.37 1.98
C SER A 296 -19.57 17.32 3.13
N PRO A 297 -18.47 18.09 3.06
CA PRO A 297 -18.33 19.25 3.92
C PRO A 297 -19.40 20.25 3.51
N ALA A 298 -20.28 20.60 4.44
CA ALA A 298 -21.02 21.84 4.35
C ALA A 298 -19.99 22.97 4.14
N SER A 299 -20.08 23.64 3.00
CA SER A 299 -19.28 24.81 2.68
C SER A 299 -19.37 25.81 3.82
N THR A 300 -18.32 25.88 4.63
CA THR A 300 -18.12 27.01 5.53
C THR A 300 -17.59 28.14 4.65
N GLU A 301 -18.45 29.11 4.36
CA GLU A 301 -18.10 30.31 3.60
C GLU A 301 -17.02 31.12 4.34
N GLY A 302 -15.75 30.82 4.06
CA GLY A 302 -14.64 31.71 4.33
C GLY A 302 -14.55 32.77 3.23
N SER A 303 -15.11 33.95 3.48
CA SER A 303 -15.00 35.11 2.61
C SER A 303 -13.55 35.58 2.49
N PHE A 304 -12.94 35.40 1.31
CA PHE A 304 -11.78 36.19 0.86
C PHE A 304 -12.00 36.69 -0.57
N PRO A 305 -11.69 37.96 -0.87
CA PRO A 305 -12.16 38.63 -2.08
C PRO A 305 -11.17 38.47 -3.23
N GLY A 306 -11.57 37.73 -4.25
CA GLY A 306 -10.88 37.76 -5.54
C GLY A 306 -11.24 36.56 -6.40
N ASN A 307 -12.29 36.67 -7.22
CA ASN A 307 -12.47 35.95 -8.50
C ASN A 307 -13.87 36.16 -9.12
N LYS A 308 -14.26 37.42 -9.37
CA LYS A 308 -15.52 37.74 -10.09
C LYS A 308 -15.44 37.50 -11.61
N LEU A 309 -14.29 37.13 -12.16
CA LEU A 309 -14.11 36.99 -13.61
C LEU A 309 -14.58 35.63 -14.17
N HIS A 310 -14.57 34.56 -13.36
CA HIS A 310 -14.83 33.20 -13.87
C HIS A 310 -16.33 32.85 -14.01
N ARG A 311 -17.22 33.58 -13.30
CA ARG A 311 -18.67 33.36 -13.34
C ARG A 311 -19.35 34.00 -14.56
N ALA A 312 -18.69 34.94 -15.24
CA ALA A 312 -19.23 35.64 -16.41
C ALA A 312 -19.06 34.86 -17.73
N VAL A 313 -18.01 34.04 -17.84
CA VAL A 313 -17.70 33.32 -19.10
C VAL A 313 -18.61 32.10 -19.30
N SER A 314 -19.10 31.49 -18.21
CA SER A 314 -19.98 30.31 -18.30
C SER A 314 -21.44 30.64 -18.63
N ALA A 315 -21.84 31.91 -18.63
CA ALA A 315 -23.21 32.35 -18.91
C ALA A 315 -23.46 32.69 -20.39
N LEU A 316 -22.43 32.68 -21.24
CA LEU A 316 -22.51 33.16 -22.63
C LEU A 316 -22.63 32.06 -23.70
N THR A 317 -22.62 30.77 -23.34
CA THR A 317 -22.64 29.65 -24.31
C THR A 317 -23.93 28.84 -24.35
N SER A 318 -24.97 29.21 -23.61
CA SER A 318 -26.24 28.46 -23.58
C SER A 318 -27.31 29.05 -24.52
N ARG A 319 -27.15 28.89 -25.85
CA ARG A 319 -28.23 29.16 -26.83
C ARG A 319 -28.90 27.85 -27.28
N ARG A 320 -30.14 27.71 -26.82
CA ARG A 320 -31.26 26.83 -27.25
C ARG A 320 -31.05 25.99 -28.51
N TYR A 321 -31.10 24.67 -28.35
CA TYR A 321 -31.91 23.79 -29.21
C TYR A 321 -32.51 22.67 -28.36
N SER A 322 -33.83 22.72 -28.19
CA SER A 322 -34.63 21.63 -27.63
C SER A 322 -34.97 20.65 -28.75
N ARG A 323 -34.59 19.38 -28.61
CA ARG A 323 -35.25 18.24 -29.28
C ARG A 323 -35.22 17.03 -28.35
N SER A 324 -36.41 16.49 -28.14
CA SER A 324 -36.76 15.33 -27.32
C SER A 324 -36.33 14.01 -27.97
N SER A 325 -35.81 13.07 -27.19
CA SER A 325 -36.07 11.65 -27.40
C SER A 325 -35.61 10.78 -26.22
N SER A 326 -36.52 9.87 -25.84
CA SER A 326 -36.27 8.54 -25.26
C SER A 326 -35.77 8.46 -23.81
N ARG A 327 -36.72 8.15 -22.92
CA ARG A 327 -36.47 7.54 -21.61
C ARG A 327 -35.66 6.24 -21.79
N SER A 328 -34.37 6.30 -21.50
CA SER A 328 -33.62 5.14 -21.01
C SER A 328 -33.50 5.29 -19.50
N SER A 329 -34.05 4.33 -18.77
CA SER A 329 -33.84 4.19 -17.33
C SER A 329 -32.36 3.90 -17.10
N LEU A 330 -31.61 4.92 -16.69
CA LEU A 330 -30.29 4.75 -16.11
C LEU A 330 -30.43 3.89 -14.84
N PRO A 331 -29.53 2.93 -14.59
CA PRO A 331 -29.47 2.32 -13.28
C PRO A 331 -29.15 3.42 -12.27
N ALA A 332 -29.93 3.50 -11.19
CA ALA A 332 -29.60 4.35 -10.06
C ALA A 332 -28.15 4.07 -9.60
N PRO A 333 -27.40 5.08 -9.12
CA PRO A 333 -26.13 4.81 -8.48
C PRO A 333 -26.37 3.79 -7.34
N PRO A 334 -25.46 2.83 -7.12
CA PRO A 334 -25.65 1.86 -6.05
C PRO A 334 -25.82 2.64 -4.74
N SER A 335 -26.96 2.41 -4.09
CA SER A 335 -27.24 2.90 -2.75
C SER A 335 -26.05 2.58 -1.86
N PHE A 336 -25.42 3.60 -1.29
CA PHE A 336 -24.37 3.44 -0.27
C PHE A 336 -24.97 2.67 0.90
N VAL A 337 -24.70 1.36 0.98
CA VAL A 337 -24.93 0.60 2.21
C VAL A 337 -23.83 1.03 3.16
N PRO A 338 -24.13 1.59 4.35
CA PRO A 338 -23.14 1.76 5.41
C PRO A 338 -22.36 0.47 5.59
N ARG A 339 -21.08 0.47 5.21
CA ARG A 339 -20.22 -0.69 5.38
C ARG A 339 -19.60 -0.64 6.76
N ASP A 340 -19.75 -1.74 7.47
CA ASP A 340 -19.20 -1.90 8.80
C ASP A 340 -17.74 -2.32 8.72
N THR A 341 -16.84 -1.35 8.95
CA THR A 341 -15.38 -1.56 8.93
C THR A 341 -14.95 -2.64 9.92
N VAL A 342 -15.61 -2.72 11.09
CA VAL A 342 -15.29 -3.71 12.13
C VAL A 342 -15.67 -5.11 11.66
N GLN A 343 -16.88 -5.27 11.12
CA GLN A 343 -17.31 -6.55 10.53
C GLN A 343 -16.38 -6.98 9.40
N ARG A 344 -16.06 -6.07 8.47
CA ARG A 344 -15.20 -6.38 7.33
C ARG A 344 -13.82 -6.85 7.77
N ALA A 345 -13.21 -6.18 8.75
CA ALA A 345 -11.92 -6.59 9.30
C ALA A 345 -11.99 -7.98 9.95
N TRP A 346 -13.07 -8.26 10.67
CA TRP A 346 -13.29 -9.56 11.31
C TRP A 346 -13.48 -10.69 10.29
N ASP A 347 -14.28 -10.46 9.24
CA ASP A 347 -14.51 -11.44 8.17
C ASP A 347 -13.21 -11.79 7.43
N ILE A 348 -12.35 -10.79 7.17
CA ILE A 348 -11.03 -11.01 6.56
C ILE A 348 -10.14 -11.83 7.51
N PHE A 349 -10.16 -11.52 8.81
CA PHE A 349 -9.37 -12.25 9.80
C PHE A 349 -9.81 -13.71 9.89
N GLU A 350 -11.12 -13.96 9.92
CA GLU A 350 -11.68 -15.30 9.90
C GLU A 350 -11.31 -16.07 8.63
N ALA A 351 -11.51 -15.48 7.45
CA ALA A 351 -11.18 -16.12 6.18
C ALA A 351 -9.67 -16.40 6.05
N THR A 352 -8.82 -15.47 6.51
CA THR A 352 -7.35 -15.61 6.43
C THR A 352 -6.85 -16.71 7.36
N THR A 353 -7.33 -16.76 8.60
CA THR A 353 -6.97 -17.85 9.52
C THR A 353 -7.51 -19.19 9.05
N ALA A 354 -8.72 -19.25 8.49
CA ALA A 354 -9.28 -20.49 7.96
C ALA A 354 -8.50 -21.04 6.75
N HIS A 355 -7.99 -20.17 5.89
CA HIS A 355 -7.21 -20.56 4.70
C HIS A 355 -5.80 -21.01 5.05
N TYR A 356 -5.07 -20.23 5.85
CA TYR A 356 -3.66 -20.50 6.14
C TYR A 356 -3.43 -21.38 7.37
N VAL A 357 -4.32 -21.31 8.36
CA VAL A 357 -4.15 -21.99 9.66
C VAL A 357 -5.43 -22.75 10.01
N PRO A 358 -5.86 -23.72 9.19
CA PRO A 358 -7.08 -24.48 9.47
C PRO A 358 -6.95 -25.29 10.79
N ASP A 359 -5.79 -25.90 11.00
CA ASP A 359 -5.48 -26.76 12.15
C ASP A 359 -4.22 -26.25 12.88
N ASP A 360 -3.13 -27.05 12.93
CA ASP A 360 -1.88 -26.70 13.64
C ASP A 360 -1.07 -25.65 12.87
N PRO A 361 -0.85 -24.44 13.43
CA PRO A 361 -0.04 -23.39 12.79
C PRO A 361 1.42 -23.79 12.57
N ASP A 362 1.98 -24.68 13.39
CA ASP A 362 3.40 -25.04 13.28
C ASP A 362 3.64 -26.24 12.32
N ASP A 363 2.58 -26.79 11.74
CA ASP A 363 2.68 -27.84 10.72
C ASP A 363 3.46 -27.33 9.48
N PRO A 364 4.40 -28.11 8.93
CA PRO A 364 5.16 -27.72 7.74
C PRO A 364 4.30 -27.32 6.53
N SER A 365 3.09 -27.88 6.39
CA SER A 365 2.16 -27.57 5.29
C SER A 365 1.73 -26.11 5.25
N VAL A 366 1.55 -25.46 6.41
CA VAL A 366 1.21 -24.02 6.50
C VAL A 366 2.30 -23.18 5.85
N ARG A 367 3.57 -23.51 6.14
CA ARG A 367 4.74 -22.80 5.58
C ARG A 367 4.89 -23.04 4.09
N GLU A 368 4.59 -24.25 3.64
CA GLU A 368 4.65 -24.59 2.21
C GLU A 368 3.55 -23.89 1.42
N LEU A 369 2.35 -23.77 1.97
CA LEU A 369 1.25 -22.99 1.39
C LEU A 369 1.63 -21.51 1.29
N CYS A 370 2.17 -20.93 2.37
CA CYS A 370 2.64 -19.54 2.38
C CYS A 370 3.71 -19.28 1.30
N LYS A 371 4.67 -20.19 1.14
CA LYS A 371 5.70 -20.10 0.09
C LYS A 371 5.10 -20.20 -1.31
N THR A 372 4.17 -21.14 -1.52
CA THR A 372 3.52 -21.37 -2.81
C THR A 372 2.73 -20.14 -3.26
N GLU A 373 2.05 -19.49 -2.32
CA GLU A 373 1.27 -18.27 -2.58
C GLU A 373 2.11 -16.98 -2.48
N GLY A 374 3.39 -17.09 -2.09
CA GLY A 374 4.33 -15.96 -2.00
C GLY A 374 3.96 -14.95 -0.90
N ILE A 375 3.36 -15.43 0.21
CA ILE A 375 2.86 -14.60 1.30
C ILE A 375 3.66 -14.87 2.59
N ASP A 376 3.95 -13.80 3.32
CA ASP A 376 4.44 -13.89 4.70
C ASP A 376 3.29 -13.50 5.65
N LEU A 377 2.86 -14.44 6.49
CA LEU A 377 1.80 -14.20 7.49
C LEU A 377 2.21 -13.14 8.52
N HIS A 378 3.49 -13.02 8.85
CA HIS A 378 3.94 -11.99 9.79
C HIS A 378 3.70 -10.59 9.26
N ASP A 379 3.90 -10.38 7.96
CA ASP A 379 3.78 -9.08 7.30
C ASP A 379 2.36 -8.79 6.78
N THR A 380 1.50 -9.82 6.70
CA THR A 380 0.11 -9.69 6.22
C THR A 380 -0.92 -9.79 7.33
N LEU A 381 -0.89 -10.86 8.13
CA LEU A 381 -1.91 -11.12 9.17
C LEU A 381 -1.68 -10.26 10.42
N SER A 382 -0.44 -10.09 10.89
CA SER A 382 -0.18 -9.29 12.11
C SER A 382 -0.73 -7.86 12.01
N PRO A 383 -0.52 -7.11 10.90
CA PRO A 383 -1.13 -5.79 10.74
C PRO A 383 -2.66 -5.80 10.85
N LEU A 384 -3.34 -6.77 10.24
CA LEU A 384 -4.80 -6.88 10.34
C LEU A 384 -5.26 -7.09 11.80
N VAL A 385 -4.56 -7.95 12.54
CA VAL A 385 -4.85 -8.21 13.96
C VAL A 385 -4.58 -6.97 14.82
N VAL A 386 -3.51 -6.22 14.53
CA VAL A 386 -3.24 -4.93 15.18
C VAL A 386 -4.36 -3.93 14.89
N LEU A 387 -4.86 -3.86 13.65
CA LEU A 387 -6.00 -2.99 13.31
C LEU A 387 -7.25 -3.35 14.12
N LEU A 388 -7.60 -4.64 14.21
CA LEU A 388 -8.70 -5.14 15.04
C LEU A 388 -8.53 -4.75 16.52
N THR A 389 -7.32 -4.92 17.05
CA THR A 389 -6.99 -4.58 18.44
C THR A 389 -7.21 -3.08 18.70
N ARG A 390 -6.76 -2.22 17.77
CA ARG A 390 -6.94 -0.77 17.87
C ARG A 390 -8.42 -0.35 17.76
N LEU A 391 -9.20 -0.99 16.88
CA LEU A 391 -10.64 -0.76 16.79
C LEU A 391 -11.36 -1.14 18.08
N ALA A 392 -11.01 -2.28 18.69
CA ALA A 392 -11.56 -2.73 19.98
C ALA A 392 -11.12 -1.86 21.17
N THR A 393 -9.90 -1.31 21.11
CA THR A 393 -9.41 -0.38 22.14
C THR A 393 -10.18 0.93 22.09
N ALA A 394 -10.41 1.46 20.88
CA ALA A 394 -10.98 2.79 20.69
C ALA A 394 -12.51 2.86 20.85
N ASP A 395 -13.23 1.77 20.54
CA ASP A 395 -14.70 1.73 20.66
C ASP A 395 -15.19 0.53 21.48
N SER A 396 -15.89 0.81 22.58
CA SER A 396 -16.46 -0.22 23.45
C SER A 396 -17.54 -1.04 22.76
N ALA A 397 -18.32 -0.45 21.85
CA ALA A 397 -19.36 -1.18 21.14
C ALA A 397 -18.75 -2.22 20.18
N ALA A 398 -17.73 -1.82 19.41
CA ALA A 398 -16.92 -2.71 18.59
C ALA A 398 -16.27 -3.81 19.43
N ARG A 399 -15.69 -3.48 20.59
CA ARG A 399 -15.09 -4.46 21.51
C ARG A 399 -16.09 -5.53 21.97
N ILE A 400 -17.26 -5.10 22.45
CA ILE A 400 -18.32 -6.02 22.90
C ILE A 400 -18.81 -6.89 21.75
N ARG A 401 -18.96 -6.33 20.55
CA ARG A 401 -19.33 -7.10 19.35
C ARG A 401 -18.30 -8.17 19.01
N MET A 402 -17.01 -7.80 18.95
CA MET A 402 -15.93 -8.74 18.71
C MET A 402 -15.87 -9.84 19.77
N ARG A 403 -16.04 -9.49 21.06
CA ARG A 403 -16.15 -10.48 22.15
C ARG A 403 -17.29 -11.44 21.90
N ASN A 404 -18.48 -10.95 21.58
CA ASN A 404 -19.65 -11.80 21.35
C ASN A 404 -19.50 -12.73 20.13
N TRP A 405 -18.68 -12.36 19.13
CA TRP A 405 -18.40 -13.22 17.97
C TRP A 405 -17.48 -14.38 18.29
N ILE A 406 -16.45 -14.18 19.11
CA ILE A 406 -15.45 -15.20 19.42
C ILE A 406 -15.72 -15.97 20.73
N LEU A 407 -16.36 -15.32 21.69
CA LEU A 407 -16.68 -15.83 23.03
C LEU A 407 -18.17 -15.59 23.34
N PRO A 408 -19.09 -16.25 22.62
CA PRO A 408 -20.52 -16.12 22.87
C PRO A 408 -20.91 -16.75 24.22
N ALA A 409 -22.04 -16.33 24.80
CA ALA A 409 -22.49 -16.80 26.10
C ALA A 409 -22.85 -18.30 26.12
N ASP A 410 -23.27 -18.84 24.99
CA ASP A 410 -23.63 -20.25 24.76
C ASP A 410 -22.46 -21.09 24.22
N LEU A 411 -21.21 -20.63 24.42
CA LEU A 411 -20.02 -21.34 23.99
C LEU A 411 -19.97 -22.76 24.58
N ASP A 412 -19.89 -23.75 23.69
CA ASP A 412 -19.69 -25.15 24.07
C ASP A 412 -18.29 -25.36 24.68
N ARG A 413 -18.28 -25.72 25.97
CA ARG A 413 -17.11 -25.98 26.81
C ARG A 413 -17.00 -27.45 27.23
N THR A 414 -17.58 -28.37 26.46
CA THR A 414 -17.49 -29.83 26.71
C THR A 414 -16.15 -30.44 26.31
N SER A 415 -15.41 -29.78 25.42
CA SER A 415 -14.08 -30.18 24.97
C SER A 415 -13.09 -29.01 25.11
N PRO A 416 -11.78 -29.27 25.10
CA PRO A 416 -10.80 -28.19 25.17
C PRO A 416 -10.95 -27.23 23.99
N LEU A 417 -10.92 -25.93 24.27
CA LEU A 417 -11.28 -24.88 23.32
C LEU A 417 -10.32 -24.82 22.12
N GLU A 418 -9.06 -25.21 22.31
CA GLU A 418 -8.03 -25.27 21.28
C GLU A 418 -8.26 -26.35 20.22
N HIS A 419 -9.15 -27.32 20.46
CA HIS A 419 -9.50 -28.34 19.47
C HIS A 419 -10.63 -27.91 18.53
N ARG A 420 -11.24 -26.75 18.77
CA ARG A 420 -12.33 -26.24 17.94
C ARG A 420 -11.84 -25.87 16.55
N LYS A 421 -12.69 -26.09 15.54
CA LYS A 421 -12.40 -25.74 14.14
C LYS A 421 -12.77 -24.31 13.76
N ASP A 422 -13.37 -23.56 14.68
CA ASP A 422 -13.77 -22.17 14.47
C ASP A 422 -12.61 -21.20 14.72
N LEU A 423 -12.90 -19.90 14.61
CA LEU A 423 -11.91 -18.84 14.80
C LEU A 423 -11.29 -18.87 16.19
N LEU A 424 -12.08 -19.16 17.24
CA LEU A 424 -11.57 -19.25 18.61
C LEU A 424 -10.49 -20.33 18.72
N GLY A 425 -10.79 -21.55 18.27
CA GLY A 425 -9.80 -22.64 18.31
C GLY A 425 -8.54 -22.34 17.50
N ARG A 426 -8.69 -21.75 16.30
CA ARG A 426 -7.54 -21.29 15.49
C ARG A 426 -6.70 -20.24 16.21
N CYS A 427 -7.33 -19.28 16.90
CA CYS A 427 -6.62 -18.26 17.66
C CYS A 427 -5.86 -18.89 18.83
N LEU A 428 -6.46 -19.80 19.60
CA LEU A 428 -5.79 -20.46 20.73
C LEU A 428 -4.57 -21.29 20.28
N ARG A 429 -4.67 -22.00 19.15
CA ARG A 429 -3.51 -22.68 18.56
C ARG A 429 -2.43 -21.71 18.11
N LEU A 430 -2.81 -20.56 17.54
CA LEU A 430 -1.87 -19.48 17.19
C LEU A 430 -1.17 -18.90 18.43
N MET A 431 -1.85 -18.78 19.57
CA MET A 431 -1.23 -18.36 20.84
C MET A 431 -0.13 -19.34 21.29
N SER A 432 -0.23 -20.61 20.93
CA SER A 432 0.81 -21.62 21.20
C SER A 432 1.86 -21.75 20.11
N SER A 433 1.76 -21.03 19.00
CA SER A 433 2.68 -21.18 17.85
C SER A 433 4.09 -20.70 18.17
N ILE A 434 5.08 -21.49 17.77
CA ILE A 434 6.51 -21.15 17.86
C ILE A 434 6.96 -20.44 16.58
N TYR A 435 6.49 -20.88 15.41
CA TYR A 435 6.96 -20.33 14.14
C TYR A 435 6.39 -18.94 13.87
N PHE A 436 5.12 -18.72 14.23
CA PHE A 436 4.42 -17.47 13.97
C PHE A 436 4.41 -16.50 15.17
N ALA A 437 5.56 -16.32 15.84
CA ALA A 437 5.69 -15.52 17.07
C ALA A 437 5.12 -14.08 17.01
N ARG A 438 5.23 -13.37 15.88
CA ARG A 438 4.67 -12.02 15.73
C ARG A 438 3.14 -12.05 15.61
N VAL A 439 2.61 -13.02 14.86
CA VAL A 439 1.16 -13.25 14.73
C VAL A 439 0.59 -13.66 16.08
N LYS A 440 1.25 -14.60 16.78
CA LYS A 440 0.96 -14.99 18.17
C LYS A 440 0.83 -13.76 19.05
N SER A 441 1.87 -12.93 19.12
CA SER A 441 1.88 -11.73 19.96
C SER A 441 0.72 -10.78 19.61
N ALA A 442 0.39 -10.63 18.33
CA ALA A 442 -0.74 -9.80 17.91
C ALA A 442 -2.10 -10.40 18.33
N VAL A 443 -2.28 -11.71 18.18
CA VAL A 443 -3.50 -12.43 18.57
C VAL A 443 -3.67 -12.41 20.09
N ASP A 444 -2.59 -12.58 20.84
CA ASP A 444 -2.60 -12.47 22.30
C ASP A 444 -3.14 -11.11 22.76
N GLU A 445 -2.60 -10.02 22.19
CA GLU A 445 -3.04 -8.65 22.50
C GLU A 445 -4.50 -8.40 22.07
N LEU A 446 -4.94 -8.95 20.93
CA LEU A 446 -6.33 -8.86 20.50
C LEU A 446 -7.25 -9.54 21.53
N LEU A 447 -6.97 -10.79 21.90
CA LEU A 447 -7.77 -11.56 22.84
C LEU A 447 -7.81 -10.92 24.23
N PHE A 448 -6.68 -10.38 24.68
CA PHE A 448 -6.61 -9.63 25.92
C PHE A 448 -7.43 -8.35 25.87
N THR A 449 -7.33 -7.58 24.78
CA THR A 449 -8.09 -6.34 24.59
C THR A 449 -9.58 -6.59 24.54
N ILE A 450 -10.04 -7.60 23.79
CA ILE A 450 -11.47 -7.93 23.76
C ILE A 450 -11.99 -8.43 25.11
N CYS A 451 -11.11 -8.86 26.03
CA CYS A 451 -11.42 -9.23 27.41
C CYS A 451 -11.24 -8.06 28.40
N ASP A 452 -11.43 -6.81 27.93
CA ASP A 452 -11.28 -5.56 28.72
C ASP A 452 -9.89 -5.37 29.34
N SER A 453 -8.86 -5.99 28.75
CA SER A 453 -7.50 -5.97 29.28
C SER A 453 -7.42 -6.44 30.73
N ASP A 454 -8.32 -7.36 31.11
CA ASP A 454 -8.37 -7.98 32.44
C ASP A 454 -7.88 -9.45 32.36
N PRO A 455 -6.77 -9.79 33.04
CA PRO A 455 -6.25 -11.16 33.09
C PRO A 455 -7.24 -12.18 33.61
N ALA A 456 -8.08 -11.79 34.58
CA ALA A 456 -9.08 -12.68 35.16
C ALA A 456 -10.16 -13.03 34.14
N ILE A 457 -10.67 -12.01 33.43
CA ILE A 457 -11.66 -12.21 32.37
C ILE A 457 -11.07 -13.10 31.28
N LEU A 458 -9.85 -12.80 30.81
CA LEU A 458 -9.21 -13.60 29.77
C LEU A 458 -9.08 -15.06 30.20
N ALA A 459 -8.43 -15.34 31.33
CA ALA A 459 -8.20 -16.70 31.79
C ALA A 459 -9.50 -17.46 32.11
N GLY A 460 -10.54 -16.81 32.63
CA GLY A 460 -11.84 -17.46 32.83
C GLY A 460 -12.59 -17.75 31.53
N GLN A 461 -12.35 -16.96 30.49
CA GLN A 461 -12.96 -17.20 29.17
C GLN A 461 -12.23 -18.27 28.37
N VAL A 462 -10.89 -18.21 28.27
CA VAL A 462 -10.10 -19.10 27.41
C VAL A 462 -9.35 -20.22 28.14
N GLY A 463 -9.30 -20.20 29.48
CA GLY A 463 -8.48 -21.08 30.30
C GLY A 463 -7.06 -20.55 30.47
N TYR A 464 -6.56 -20.54 31.71
CA TYR A 464 -5.22 -20.04 32.05
C TYR A 464 -4.10 -20.76 31.27
N GLY A 465 -4.24 -22.06 31.00
CA GLY A 465 -3.23 -22.83 30.25
C GLY A 465 -2.97 -22.25 28.85
N ASN A 466 -4.00 -21.72 28.19
CA ASN A 466 -3.89 -21.15 26.85
C ASN A 466 -3.27 -19.75 26.84
N CYS A 467 -3.40 -18.98 27.93
CA CYS A 467 -2.90 -17.60 28.02
C CYS A 467 -1.73 -17.42 29.01
N ALA A 468 -1.26 -18.49 29.66
CA ALA A 468 -0.26 -18.43 30.71
C ALA A 468 1.04 -17.77 30.24
N GLU A 469 1.54 -18.14 29.06
CA GLU A 469 2.78 -17.57 28.52
C GLU A 469 2.64 -16.08 28.24
N PHE A 470 1.51 -15.66 27.66
CA PHE A 470 1.25 -14.25 27.42
C PHE A 470 1.14 -13.44 28.72
N LEU A 471 0.37 -13.92 29.70
CA LEU A 471 0.22 -13.26 31.00
C LEU A 471 1.55 -13.17 31.75
N PHE A 472 2.36 -14.23 31.69
CA PHE A 472 3.71 -14.25 32.23
C PHE A 472 4.59 -13.18 31.57
N ASN A 473 4.57 -13.08 30.24
CA ASN A 473 5.32 -12.07 29.49
C ASN A 473 4.84 -10.63 29.79
N LYS A 474 3.57 -10.44 30.14
CA LYS A 474 3.01 -9.17 30.63
C LYS A 474 3.35 -8.86 32.10
N GLY A 475 4.00 -9.78 32.82
CA GLY A 475 4.37 -9.61 34.23
C GLY A 475 3.25 -9.95 35.23
N ILE A 476 2.24 -10.73 34.80
CA ILE A 476 1.04 -11.05 35.59
C ILE A 476 1.13 -12.51 36.03
N MET A 477 1.39 -12.77 37.31
CA MET A 477 1.85 -14.08 37.79
C MET A 477 0.89 -14.98 38.59
N PRO A 478 -0.15 -14.53 39.32
CA PRO A 478 -1.03 -15.48 39.98
C PRO A 478 -2.20 -15.90 39.06
N PRO A 479 -2.55 -17.21 39.01
CA PRO A 479 -3.71 -17.68 38.27
C PRO A 479 -4.98 -17.06 38.88
N PRO A 480 -5.87 -16.47 38.06
CA PRO A 480 -7.09 -15.88 38.57
C PRO A 480 -8.06 -16.94 39.11
N VAL A 481 -8.85 -16.53 40.10
CA VAL A 481 -9.92 -17.34 40.70
C VAL A 481 -10.94 -17.74 39.63
N GLY A 482 -11.36 -19.00 39.64
CA GLY A 482 -12.29 -19.56 38.64
C GLY A 482 -13.58 -18.73 38.52
N ILE A 483 -14.00 -18.49 37.27
CA ILE A 483 -15.22 -17.74 36.93
C ILE A 483 -16.39 -18.73 36.78
N SER A 484 -17.57 -18.38 37.27
CA SER A 484 -18.81 -19.14 37.02
C SER A 484 -19.43 -18.71 35.68
N ASP A 485 -19.93 -19.65 34.91
CA ASP A 485 -20.69 -19.32 33.69
C ASP A 485 -22.09 -18.75 34.01
N ALA A 486 -22.82 -18.32 32.98
CA ALA A 486 -24.18 -17.76 33.13
C ALA A 486 -25.20 -18.76 33.72
N GLU A 487 -24.87 -20.05 33.75
CA GLU A 487 -25.65 -21.15 34.32
C GLU A 487 -25.22 -21.52 35.75
N GLY A 488 -24.21 -20.84 36.31
CA GLY A 488 -23.68 -21.07 37.65
C GLY A 488 -22.69 -22.25 37.76
N ASN A 489 -22.26 -22.85 36.65
CA ASN A 489 -21.28 -23.92 36.65
C ASN A 489 -19.86 -23.37 36.82
N ILE A 490 -19.03 -24.08 37.58
CA ILE A 490 -17.62 -23.72 37.78
C ILE A 490 -16.84 -24.09 36.52
N ILE A 491 -16.27 -23.07 35.86
CA ILE A 491 -15.31 -23.27 34.78
C ILE A 491 -13.95 -23.59 35.40
N ASN A 492 -13.29 -24.64 34.91
CA ASN A 492 -11.92 -24.94 35.33
C ASN A 492 -10.99 -23.78 34.92
N PRO A 493 -10.35 -23.09 35.89
CA PRO A 493 -9.54 -21.92 35.59
C PRO A 493 -8.29 -22.25 34.76
N ILE A 494 -7.85 -23.51 34.74
CA ILE A 494 -6.67 -23.96 33.99
C ILE A 494 -7.05 -24.29 32.54
N THR A 495 -8.12 -25.05 32.33
CA THR A 495 -8.45 -25.61 31.01
C THR A 495 -9.58 -24.88 30.28
N GLY A 496 -10.34 -24.02 30.95
CA GLY A 496 -11.51 -23.34 30.37
C GLY A 496 -12.74 -24.24 30.15
N ILE A 497 -12.64 -25.54 30.48
CA ILE A 497 -13.68 -26.57 30.36
C ILE A 497 -14.68 -26.47 31.52
N ARG A 498 -15.96 -26.79 31.28
CA ARG A 498 -16.96 -26.92 32.36
C ARG A 498 -16.62 -28.13 33.23
N ASN A 499 -16.46 -27.94 34.54
CA ASN A 499 -16.33 -29.07 35.46
C ASN A 499 -17.65 -29.85 35.47
N THR A 500 -17.63 -31.08 34.95
CA THR A 500 -18.77 -32.02 35.00
C THR A 500 -18.82 -32.83 36.30
N GLU A 501 -18.04 -32.47 37.32
CA GLU A 501 -18.07 -33.16 38.61
C GLU A 501 -19.23 -32.64 39.47
N ARG A 502 -20.25 -33.49 39.58
CA ARG A 502 -21.25 -33.46 40.66
C ARG A 502 -20.75 -34.28 41.85
#